data_AF-A0A7C5X979-F1
#
_entry.id   AF-A0A7C5X979-F1
#
_cell.length_a   1.000
_cell.length_b   1.000
_cell.length_c   1.000
_cell.angle_alpha   90.00
_cell.angle_beta   90.00
_cell.angle_gamma   90.00
#
_symmetry.space_group_name_H-M   'P 1'
#
loop_
_entity.id
_entity.type
_entity.pdbx_description
1 polymer ?
#
loop_
_entity_poly.entity_id
_entity_poly.type
_entity_poly.pdbx_seq_one_letter_code
_entity_poly.pdbx_strand_id
1 'polypeptide(L)'
;MESDEEFYELYGEYVSLKELGICTAVSTALAMLFFYIAPRVAELVGVAAGGVSITMGAIGATVGFAISLFLARVKREVREV
;
A
#
# COMPACT_ATOMS: atom_id res chain seq x y z
N MET A 1 11.61 -23.82 -10.19
CA MET A 1 11.95 -23.19 -8.90
C MET A 1 10.64 -22.80 -8.28
N GLU A 2 10.06 -23.72 -7.53
CA GLU A 2 8.95 -23.45 -6.62
C GLU A 2 9.54 -22.49 -5.60
N SER A 3 9.22 -21.20 -5.73
CA SER A 3 9.70 -20.21 -4.76
C SER A 3 9.05 -20.56 -3.43
N ASP A 4 9.86 -20.86 -2.40
CA ASP A 4 9.40 -21.01 -1.03
C ASP A 4 8.56 -19.78 -0.67
N GLU A 5 7.24 -19.92 -0.76
CA GLU A 5 6.31 -18.85 -0.48
C GLU A 5 6.14 -18.82 1.04
N GLU A 6 6.80 -17.88 1.71
CA GLU A 6 6.67 -17.72 3.15
C GLU A 6 5.28 -17.17 3.49
N PHE A 7 4.51 -17.92 4.28
CA PHE A 7 3.21 -17.52 4.79
C PHE A 7 3.32 -17.09 6.25
N TYR A 8 2.66 -15.99 6.60
CA TYR A 8 2.52 -15.52 7.98
C TYR A 8 1.07 -15.66 8.42
N GLU A 9 0.87 -16.18 9.63
CA GLU A 9 -0.45 -16.24 10.25
C GLU A 9 -0.79 -14.87 10.86
N LEU A 10 -1.83 -14.23 10.32
CA LEU A 10 -2.36 -12.95 10.78
C LEU A 10 -3.84 -13.15 11.10
N TYR A 11 -4.20 -13.03 12.37
CA TYR A 11 -5.59 -13.17 12.85
C TYR A 11 -6.27 -14.49 12.45
N GLY A 12 -5.51 -15.58 12.34
CA GLY A 12 -6.02 -16.90 11.93
C GLY A 12 -6.15 -17.08 10.41
N GLU A 13 -5.68 -16.13 9.60
CA GLU A 13 -5.57 -16.25 8.15
C GLU A 13 -4.09 -16.30 7.72
N TYR A 14 -3.77 -17.13 6.71
CA TYR A 14 -2.42 -17.21 6.17
C TYR A 14 -2.25 -16.22 5.01
N VAL A 15 -1.29 -15.33 5.16
CA VAL A 15 -0.99 -14.29 4.17
C VAL A 15 0.41 -14.50 3.62
N SER A 16 0.55 -14.49 2.29
CA SER A 16 1.85 -14.58 1.62
C SER A 16 2.68 -13.32 1.92
N LEU A 17 3.92 -13.50 2.38
CA LEU A 17 4.84 -12.39 2.65
C LEU A 17 5.10 -11.56 1.38
N LYS A 18 5.13 -12.25 0.22
CA LYS A 18 5.26 -11.60 -1.09
C LYS A 18 4.08 -10.67 -1.37
N GLU A 19 2.87 -11.12 -1.09
CA GLU A 19 1.67 -10.29 -1.28
C GLU A 19 1.66 -9.09 -0.34
N LEU A 20 2.00 -9.28 0.94
CA LEU A 20 2.16 -8.19 1.90
C LEU A 20 3.22 -7.17 1.43
N GLY A 21 4.34 -7.66 0.90
CA GLY A 21 5.38 -6.83 0.31
C GLY A 21 4.88 -6.01 -0.87
N ILE A 22 4.12 -6.62 -1.79
CA ILE A 22 3.50 -5.92 -2.92
C ILE A 22 2.51 -4.86 -2.42
N CYS A 23 1.65 -5.19 -1.46
CA CYS A 23 0.67 -4.25 -0.91
C CYS A 23 1.34 -3.04 -0.26
N THR A 24 2.41 -3.29 0.50
CA THR A 24 3.22 -2.23 1.13
C THR A 24 3.90 -1.36 0.08
N ALA A 25 4.46 -1.97 -0.96
CA ALA A 25 5.12 -1.26 -2.05
C ALA A 25 4.14 -0.37 -2.81
N VAL A 26 2.95 -0.87 -3.16
CA VAL A 26 1.90 -0.10 -3.84
C VAL A 26 1.42 1.08 -2.99
N SER A 27 1.16 0.83 -1.70
CA SER A 27 0.74 1.87 -0.76
C SER A 27 1.79 2.96 -0.59
N THR A 28 3.05 2.56 -0.43
CA THR A 28 4.18 3.50 -0.30
C THR A 28 4.40 4.30 -1.58
N ALA A 29 4.32 3.65 -2.75
CA ALA A 29 4.50 4.32 -4.04
C ALA A 29 3.43 5.40 -4.26
N LEU A 30 2.17 5.11 -3.95
CA LEU A 30 1.08 6.08 -4.08
C LEU A 30 1.16 7.19 -3.05
N ALA A 31 1.56 6.88 -1.81
CA ALA A 31 1.83 7.89 -0.78
C ALA A 31 2.90 8.89 -1.25
N MET A 32 4.02 8.39 -1.75
CA MET A 32 5.13 9.20 -2.26
C MET A 32 4.69 10.02 -3.48
N LEU A 33 3.98 9.40 -4.42
CA LEU A 33 3.47 10.10 -5.60
C LEU A 33 2.61 11.31 -5.21
N PHE A 34 1.67 11.12 -4.28
CA PHE A 34 0.77 12.19 -3.85
C PHE A 34 1.51 13.25 -3.04
N PHE A 35 2.45 12.84 -2.18
CA PHE A 35 3.30 13.76 -1.43
C PHE A 35 4.10 14.69 -2.36
N TYR A 36 4.63 14.17 -3.48
CA TYR A 36 5.38 14.98 -4.46
C TYR A 36 4.50 15.83 -5.36
N ILE A 37 3.26 15.42 -5.64
CA ILE A 37 2.30 16.22 -6.42
C ILE A 37 1.70 17.35 -5.58
N ALA A 38 1.60 17.15 -4.27
CA ALA A 38 0.92 18.07 -3.36
C ALA A 38 1.41 19.52 -3.36
N PRO A 39 2.72 19.85 -3.49
CA PRO A 39 3.16 21.23 -3.60
C PRO A 39 2.56 21.96 -4.81
N ARG A 40 2.40 21.26 -5.95
CA ARG A 40 1.76 21.84 -7.14
C ARG A 40 0.27 22.10 -6.90
N VAL A 41 -0.39 21.20 -6.18
CA VAL A 41 -1.80 21.40 -5.77
C VAL A 41 -1.92 22.56 -4.79
N ALA A 42 -0.99 22.68 -3.85
CA ALA A 42 -0.96 23.77 -2.88
C ALA A 42 -0.72 25.13 -3.55
N GLU A 43 0.17 25.20 -4.55
CA GLU A 43 0.39 26.38 -5.40
C GLU A 43 -0.89 26.80 -6.15
N LEU A 44 -1.61 25.84 -6.73
CA LEU A 44 -2.86 26.11 -7.46
C LEU A 44 -3.98 26.65 -6.55
N VAL A 45 -4.02 26.20 -5.30
CA VAL A 45 -5.05 26.58 -4.31
C VAL A 45 -4.60 27.78 -3.45
N GLY A 46 -3.35 28.23 -3.57
CA GLY A 46 -2.81 29.37 -2.83
C GLY A 46 -2.59 29.10 -1.34
N VAL A 47 -2.28 27.86 -0.96
CA VAL A 47 -2.11 27.42 0.44
C VAL A 47 -0.68 26.94 0.73
N ALA A 48 -0.33 26.85 2.01
CA ALA A 48 0.99 26.39 2.44
C ALA A 48 1.20 24.90 2.10
N ALA A 49 2.26 24.60 1.34
CA ALA A 49 2.53 23.25 0.83
C ALA A 49 2.81 22.21 1.93
N GLY A 50 3.41 22.59 3.05
CA GLY A 50 3.87 21.64 4.07
C GLY A 50 2.76 20.73 4.63
N GLY A 51 1.65 21.32 5.09
CA GLY A 51 0.52 20.54 5.62
C GLY A 51 -0.19 19.74 4.52
N VAL A 52 -0.37 20.34 3.35
CA VAL A 52 -1.04 19.71 2.20
C VAL A 52 -0.26 18.48 1.73
N SER A 53 1.07 18.54 1.69
CA SER A 53 1.90 17.39 1.29
C SER A 53 1.74 16.20 2.21
N ILE A 54 1.73 16.41 3.53
CA ILE A 54 1.54 15.32 4.49
C ILE A 54 0.15 14.70 4.33
N THR A 55 -0.89 15.53 4.27
CA THR A 55 -2.28 15.05 4.10
C THR A 55 -2.46 14.31 2.78
N MET A 56 -1.95 14.84 1.67
CA MET A 56 -2.01 14.18 0.37
C MET A 56 -1.23 12.87 0.35
N GLY A 57 -0.05 12.81 1.00
CA GLY A 57 0.68 11.56 1.16
C GLY A 57 -0.11 10.50 1.92
N ALA A 58 -0.78 10.89 3.01
CA ALA A 58 -1.67 9.98 3.76
C ALA A 58 -2.84 9.49 2.89
N ILE A 59 -3.48 10.38 2.12
CA ILE A 59 -4.52 10.01 1.16
C ILE A 59 -3.99 9.02 0.13
N GLY A 60 -2.80 9.28 -0.43
CA GLY A 60 -2.14 8.38 -1.38
C GLY A 60 -1.90 6.99 -0.78
N ALA A 61 -1.45 6.92 0.47
CA ALA A 61 -1.28 5.65 1.18
C ALA A 61 -2.60 4.89 1.34
N THR A 62 -3.68 5.58 1.73
CA THR A 62 -5.01 4.97 1.87
C THR A 62 -5.56 4.45 0.55
N VAL A 63 -5.40 5.21 -0.54
CA VAL A 63 -5.80 4.78 -1.88
C VAL A 63 -4.99 3.55 -2.31
N GLY A 64 -3.68 3.55 -2.06
CA GLY A 64 -2.83 2.41 -2.39
C GLY A 64 -3.17 1.17 -1.57
N PHE A 65 -3.53 1.33 -0.30
CA PHE A 65 -4.05 0.24 0.51
C PHE A 65 -5.36 -0.31 -0.06
N ALA A 66 -6.32 0.55 -0.40
CA ALA A 66 -7.58 0.14 -1.00
C ALA A 66 -7.40 -0.63 -2.33
N ILE A 67 -6.46 -0.19 -3.18
CA ILE A 67 -6.08 -0.92 -4.40
C ILE A 67 -5.46 -2.27 -4.05
N SER A 68 -4.60 -2.30 -3.03
CA SER A 68 -3.91 -3.52 -2.61
C SER A 68 -4.86 -4.61 -2.11
N LEU A 69 -6.04 -4.26 -1.58
CA LEU A 69 -7.07 -5.22 -1.20
C LEU A 69 -7.57 -6.06 -2.38
N PHE A 70 -7.54 -5.52 -3.60
CA PHE A 70 -7.88 -6.27 -4.82
C PHE A 70 -6.71 -7.11 -5.36
N LEU A 71 -5.49 -6.81 -4.92
CA LEU A 71 -4.27 -7.51 -5.34
C LEU A 71 -3.90 -8.64 -4.39
N ALA A 72 -4.09 -8.44 -3.09
CA ALA A 72 -3.87 -9.45 -2.05
C ALA A 72 -4.92 -10.54 -2.16
N ARG A 73 -4.49 -11.79 -2.27
CA ARG A 73 -5.37 -12.96 -2.23
C ARG A 73 -5.16 -13.66 -0.91
N VAL A 74 -6.08 -13.43 0.02
CA VAL A 74 -6.11 -14.18 1.28
C VAL A 74 -6.24 -15.68 0.97
N LYS A 75 -5.24 -16.48 1.34
CA LYS A 75 -5.30 -17.93 1.20
C LYS A 75 -5.89 -18.52 2.49
N ARG A 76 -7.12 -19.05 2.40
CA ARG A 76 -7.84 -19.67 3.53
C ARG A 76 -7.43 -21.11 3.84
N GLU A 77 -6.74 -21.79 2.92
CA GLU A 77 -6.17 -23.12 3.15
C GLU A 77 -4.71 -23.12 2.69
N VAL A 78 -3.79 -23.37 3.62
CA VAL A 78 -2.43 -23.81 3.30
C VAL A 78 -2.48 -25.33 3.27
N ARG A 79 -2.56 -25.91 2.07
CA ARG A 79 -2.36 -27.36 1.93
C ARG A 79 -0.87 -27.59 1.79
N GLU A 80 -0.25 -28.16 2.82
CA GLU A 80 1.05 -28.84 2.67
C GLU A 80 0.82 -29.97 1.65
N VAL A 81 1.51 -29.90 0.51
CA VAL A 81 1.59 -31.01 -0.45
C VAL A 81 2.91 -31.73 -0.22
#